data_AF-A0A380MNH1-F1
#
_entry.id   AF-A0A380MNH1-F1
#
_cell.length_a   1.000
_cell.length_b   1.000
_cell.length_c   1.000
_cell.angle_alpha   90.00
_cell.angle_beta   90.00
_cell.angle_gamma   90.00
#
_symmetry.space_group_name_H-M   'P 1'
#
loop_
_entity.id
_entity.type
_entity.pdbx_description
1 polymer ?
#
loop_
_entity_poly.entity_id
_entity_poly.type
_entity_poly.pdbx_seq_one_letter_code
_entity_poly.pdbx_strand_id
1 'polypeptide(L)'
;MTITQALHRAHKMPSTATVFKNSLINLIYVYIGLVPAIFALGTVGLMLTEYTPIFTWLSKPLVPYLELLQIPEAAKAAPAMLVGFADMFLPALVGKSIETELTRFVIGVVSIAQIIYLSEVGVLILKSKIRLNILEIFIVFLLRILIALPIVSLIAHWIYR
;
A
#
# COMPACT_ATOMS: atom_id res chain seq x y z
N MET A 1 -20.75 -16.54 -28.34
CA MET A 1 -21.85 -16.33 -27.37
C MET A 1 -23.11 -16.00 -28.16
N THR A 2 -24.11 -16.86 -28.15
CA THR A 2 -25.34 -16.70 -28.94
C THR A 2 -26.33 -15.76 -28.25
N ILE A 3 -27.12 -15.00 -29.05
CA ILE A 3 -28.15 -14.04 -28.56
C ILE A 3 -29.12 -14.70 -27.57
N THR A 4 -29.43 -15.99 -27.76
CA THR A 4 -30.23 -16.81 -26.84
C THR A 4 -29.61 -16.96 -25.45
N GLN A 5 -28.28 -17.07 -25.34
CA GLN A 5 -27.59 -17.12 -24.04
C GLN A 5 -27.62 -15.76 -23.33
N ALA A 6 -27.52 -14.66 -24.08
CA ALA A 6 -27.63 -13.30 -23.54
C ALA A 6 -29.05 -13.02 -23.01
N LEU A 7 -30.09 -13.40 -23.76
CA LEU A 7 -31.49 -13.28 -23.35
C LEU A 7 -31.81 -14.15 -22.12
N HIS A 8 -31.26 -15.36 -22.05
CA HIS A 8 -31.42 -16.25 -20.89
C HIS A 8 -30.76 -15.69 -19.62
N ARG A 9 -29.59 -15.06 -19.76
CA ARG A 9 -28.90 -14.33 -18.68
C ARG A 9 -29.70 -13.11 -18.23
N ALA A 10 -30.26 -12.35 -19.17
CA ALA A 10 -31.07 -11.17 -18.86
C ALA A 10 -32.36 -11.54 -18.10
N HIS A 11 -33.04 -12.61 -18.51
CA HIS A 11 -34.23 -13.11 -17.81
C HIS A 11 -33.94 -13.65 -16.41
N LYS A 12 -32.73 -14.16 -16.18
CA LYS A 12 -32.27 -14.64 -14.86
C LYS A 12 -31.70 -13.53 -13.97
N MET A 13 -31.63 -12.28 -14.45
CA MET A 13 -31.09 -11.20 -13.65
C MET A 13 -32.07 -10.87 -12.52
N PRO A 14 -31.64 -10.93 -11.25
CA PRO A 14 -32.50 -10.54 -10.13
C PRO A 14 -32.88 -9.05 -10.26
N SER A 15 -34.02 -8.68 -9.67
CA SER A 15 -34.50 -7.30 -9.70
C SER A 15 -33.43 -6.32 -9.21
N THR A 16 -33.45 -5.08 -9.70
CA THR A 16 -32.51 -4.03 -9.28
C THR A 16 -32.50 -3.82 -7.76
N ALA A 17 -33.66 -3.91 -7.12
CA ALA A 17 -33.81 -3.86 -5.66
C ALA A 17 -33.10 -5.04 -4.97
N THR A 18 -33.20 -6.25 -5.52
CA THR A 18 -32.49 -7.44 -5.01
C THR A 18 -30.98 -7.29 -5.19
N VAL A 19 -30.51 -6.78 -6.33
CA VAL A 19 -29.09 -6.53 -6.58
C VAL A 19 -28.54 -5.50 -5.58
N PHE A 20 -29.27 -4.40 -5.35
CA PHE A 20 -28.87 -3.38 -4.38
C PHE A 20 -28.81 -3.95 -2.95
N LYS A 21 -29.86 -4.67 -2.51
CA LYS A 21 -29.89 -5.32 -1.20
C LYS A 21 -28.73 -6.30 -1.02
N ASN A 22 -28.48 -7.16 -2.01
CA ASN A 22 -27.39 -8.13 -1.95
C ASN A 22 -26.02 -7.44 -1.96
N SER A 23 -25.86 -6.37 -2.71
CA SER A 23 -24.62 -5.58 -2.73
C SER A 23 -24.36 -4.94 -1.37
N LEU A 24 -25.39 -4.35 -0.74
CA LEU A 24 -25.26 -3.76 0.60
C LEU A 24 -24.91 -4.80 1.66
N ILE A 25 -25.59 -5.96 1.63
CA ILE A 25 -25.29 -7.08 2.52
C ILE A 25 -23.85 -7.57 2.31
N ASN A 26 -23.42 -7.73 1.06
CA ASN A 26 -22.05 -8.15 0.74
C ASN A 26 -21.01 -7.13 1.21
N LEU A 27 -21.27 -5.82 1.05
CA LEU A 27 -20.40 -4.76 1.56
C LEU A 27 -20.24 -4.88 3.08
N ILE A 28 -21.34 -5.07 3.81
CA ILE A 28 -21.31 -5.24 5.26
C ILE A 28 -20.50 -6.49 5.65
N TYR A 29 -20.70 -7.62 4.97
CA TYR A 29 -19.93 -8.84 5.23
C TYR A 29 -18.43 -8.68 4.97
N VAL A 30 -18.06 -8.02 3.87
CA VAL A 30 -16.66 -7.71 3.55
C VAL A 30 -16.06 -6.80 4.62
N TYR A 31 -16.77 -5.75 5.02
CA TYR A 31 -16.31 -4.81 6.05
C TYR A 31 -16.07 -5.52 7.37
N ILE A 32 -17.06 -6.25 7.89
CA ILE A 32 -16.92 -6.95 9.19
C ILE A 32 -15.84 -8.04 9.13
N GLY A 33 -15.64 -8.67 7.97
CA GLY A 33 -14.67 -9.75 7.79
C GLY A 33 -13.22 -9.30 7.58
N LEU A 34 -12.98 -8.13 6.99
CA LEU A 34 -11.64 -7.65 6.63
C LEU A 34 -11.15 -6.49 7.51
N VAL A 35 -12.03 -5.55 7.83
CA VAL A 35 -11.64 -4.31 8.53
C VAL A 35 -10.97 -4.58 9.88
N PRO A 36 -11.46 -5.48 10.75
CA PRO A 36 -10.79 -5.77 12.03
C PRO A 36 -9.38 -6.35 11.85
N ALA A 37 -9.19 -7.22 10.86
CA ALA A 37 -7.89 -7.81 10.57
C ALA A 37 -6.90 -6.75 10.06
N ILE A 38 -7.36 -5.87 9.18
CA ILE A 38 -6.57 -4.72 8.68
C ILE A 38 -6.19 -3.80 9.83
N PHE A 39 -7.12 -3.43 10.72
CA PHE A 39 -6.82 -2.61 11.89
C PHE A 39 -5.79 -3.27 12.81
N ALA A 40 -5.94 -4.56 13.11
CA ALA A 40 -4.99 -5.29 13.94
C ALA A 40 -3.58 -5.28 13.32
N LEU A 41 -3.46 -5.60 12.03
CA LEU A 41 -2.17 -5.59 11.32
C LEU A 41 -1.58 -4.17 11.24
N GLY A 42 -2.40 -3.16 10.97
CA GLY A 42 -1.99 -1.76 10.91
C GLY A 42 -1.53 -1.23 12.27
N THR A 43 -2.23 -1.54 13.37
CA THR A 43 -1.83 -1.17 14.73
C THR A 43 -0.51 -1.84 15.11
N VAL A 44 -0.34 -3.14 14.82
CA VAL A 44 0.94 -3.83 15.07
C VAL A 44 2.06 -3.21 14.23
N GLY A 45 1.81 -2.93 12.96
CA GLY A 45 2.78 -2.27 12.07
C GLY A 45 3.19 -0.88 12.58
N LEU A 46 2.23 -0.09 13.05
CA LEU A 46 2.49 1.21 13.66
C LEU A 46 3.27 1.09 14.97
N MET A 47 2.91 0.16 15.85
CA MET A 47 3.65 -0.09 17.09
C MET A 47 5.11 -0.45 16.82
N LEU A 48 5.36 -1.34 15.84
CA LEU A 48 6.71 -1.69 15.42
C LEU A 48 7.46 -0.48 14.84
N THR A 49 6.76 0.43 14.17
CA THR A 49 7.34 1.64 13.58
C THR A 49 7.73 2.67 14.64
N GLU A 50 6.83 2.97 15.56
CA GLU A 50 7.01 4.05 16.54
C GLU A 50 7.88 3.63 17.73
N TYR A 51 7.77 2.37 18.17
CA TYR A 51 8.43 1.92 19.40
C TYR A 51 9.68 1.06 19.14
N THR A 52 10.00 0.72 17.89
CA THR A 52 11.21 -0.08 17.59
C THR A 52 12.03 0.51 16.44
N PRO A 53 13.38 0.36 16.47
CA PRO A 53 14.25 0.90 15.43
C PRO A 53 14.33 0.01 14.18
N ILE A 54 13.45 -0.99 14.03
CA ILE A 54 13.51 -2.00 12.95
C ILE A 54 13.50 -1.33 11.57
N PHE A 55 12.55 -0.42 11.32
CA PHE A 55 12.44 0.27 10.04
C PHE A 55 13.59 1.25 9.81
N THR A 56 14.16 1.84 10.85
CA THR A 56 15.36 2.67 10.76
C THR A 56 16.57 1.85 10.30
N TRP A 57 16.72 0.62 10.78
CA TRP A 57 17.81 -0.25 10.36
C TRP A 57 17.61 -0.81 8.97
N LEU A 58 16.40 -1.26 8.65
CA LEU A 58 16.06 -1.80 7.34
C LEU A 58 16.15 -0.75 6.23
N SER A 59 15.90 0.53 6.55
CA SER A 59 15.94 1.64 5.58
C SER A 59 17.32 2.22 5.35
N LYS A 60 18.34 1.84 6.12
CA LYS A 60 19.72 2.34 5.91
C LYS A 60 20.22 2.19 4.47
N PRO A 61 20.00 1.06 3.76
CA PRO A 61 20.43 0.94 2.36
C PRO A 61 19.68 1.87 1.40
N LEU A 62 18.49 2.36 1.78
CA LEU A 62 17.68 3.26 0.96
C LEU A 62 18.13 4.72 1.09
N VAL A 63 18.77 5.11 2.19
CA VAL A 63 19.30 6.48 2.41
C VAL A 63 20.24 6.93 1.29
N PRO A 64 21.34 6.22 0.95
CA PRO A 64 22.23 6.67 -0.13
C PRO A 64 21.54 6.71 -1.49
N TYR A 65 20.50 5.89 -1.70
CA TYR A 65 19.71 5.91 -2.93
C TYR A 65 18.84 7.17 -3.04
N LEU A 66 18.23 7.60 -1.93
CA LEU A 66 17.49 8.86 -1.84
C LEU A 66 18.42 10.07 -2.00
N GLU A 67 19.62 10.03 -1.41
CA GLU A 67 20.64 11.07 -1.57
C GLU A 67 21.13 11.18 -3.01
N LEU A 68 21.35 10.04 -3.70
CA LEU A 68 21.68 10.01 -5.12
C LEU A 68 20.61 10.68 -5.99
N LEU A 69 19.34 10.50 -5.61
CA LEU A 69 18.20 11.13 -6.26
C LEU A 69 17.94 12.56 -5.76
N GLN A 70 18.85 13.15 -4.98
CA GLN A 70 18.79 14.51 -4.46
C GLN A 70 17.55 14.80 -3.60
N ILE A 71 17.00 13.79 -2.92
CA ILE A 71 15.85 13.96 -2.02
C ILE A 71 16.31 14.55 -0.68
N PRO A 72 15.84 15.75 -0.28
CA PRO A 72 16.17 16.34 1.01
C PRO A 72 15.66 15.49 2.16
N GLU A 73 16.33 15.56 3.32
CA GLU A 73 15.95 14.79 4.52
C GLU A 73 15.88 13.27 4.28
N ALA A 74 16.73 12.73 3.38
CA ALA A 74 16.79 11.32 3.00
C ALA A 74 16.81 10.35 4.21
N ALA A 75 17.55 10.69 5.27
CA ALA A 75 17.63 9.88 6.49
C ALA A 75 16.29 9.77 7.25
N LYS A 76 15.42 10.77 7.14
CA LYS A 76 14.05 10.74 7.70
C LYS A 76 13.06 10.12 6.72
N ALA A 77 13.25 10.35 5.42
CA ALA A 77 12.38 9.83 4.37
C ALA A 77 12.49 8.30 4.23
N ALA A 78 13.69 7.74 4.29
CA ALA A 78 13.94 6.32 4.11
C ALA A 78 13.11 5.41 5.05
N PRO A 79 13.09 5.61 6.38
CA PRO A 79 12.25 4.81 7.26
C PRO A 79 10.76 5.05 6.98
N ALA A 80 10.32 6.30 6.75
CA ALA A 80 8.92 6.60 6.46
C ALA A 80 8.41 5.86 5.21
N MET A 81 9.25 5.73 4.17
CA MET A 81 8.91 4.98 2.96
C MET A 81 8.81 3.47 3.19
N LEU A 82 9.73 2.88 3.97
CA LEU A 82 9.67 1.44 4.26
C LEU A 82 8.50 1.06 5.16
N VAL A 83 8.04 1.98 6.01
CA VAL A 83 6.83 1.78 6.82
C VAL A 83 5.59 1.59 5.93
N GLY A 84 5.62 2.08 4.68
CA GLY A 84 4.60 1.80 3.66
C GLY A 84 4.39 0.31 3.38
N PHE A 85 5.37 -0.52 3.73
CA PHE A 85 5.23 -1.98 3.68
C PHE A 85 4.16 -2.49 4.65
N ALA A 86 4.04 -1.87 5.82
CA ALA A 86 3.01 -2.23 6.79
C ALA A 86 1.63 -1.76 6.33
N ASP A 87 1.53 -0.51 5.89
CA ASP A 87 0.27 0.10 5.43
C ASP A 87 0.54 1.35 4.58
N MET A 88 -0.28 1.57 3.55
CA MET A 88 -0.11 2.69 2.60
C MET A 88 -0.25 4.09 3.23
N PHE A 89 -0.96 4.21 4.37
CA PHE A 89 -1.25 5.51 4.99
C PHE A 89 -0.20 5.92 6.04
N LEU A 90 0.51 4.96 6.62
CA LEU A 90 1.52 5.23 7.65
C LEU A 90 2.67 6.14 7.17
N PRO A 91 3.16 6.05 5.92
CA PRO A 91 4.17 6.98 5.43
C PRO A 91 3.75 8.44 5.48
N ALA A 92 2.46 8.76 5.23
CA ALA A 92 1.95 10.11 5.34
C ALA A 92 1.86 10.58 6.81
N LEU A 93 1.56 9.67 7.73
CA LEU A 93 1.55 9.95 9.17
C LEU A 93 2.96 10.26 9.68
N VAL A 94 3.93 9.40 9.39
CA VAL A 94 5.33 9.55 9.81
C VAL A 94 6.01 10.72 9.11
N GLY A 95 5.69 10.92 7.83
CA GLY A 95 6.22 11.99 6.98
C GLY A 95 5.72 13.40 7.35
N LYS A 96 4.77 13.54 8.28
CA LYS A 96 4.29 14.86 8.76
C LYS A 96 5.41 15.70 9.38
N SER A 97 6.45 15.06 9.92
CA SER A 97 7.60 15.70 10.56
C SER A 97 8.68 16.19 9.59
N ILE A 98 8.57 15.87 8.30
CA ILE A 98 9.51 16.25 7.25
C ILE A 98 9.14 17.65 6.79
N GLU A 99 10.10 18.58 6.75
CA GLU A 99 9.84 19.99 6.43
C GLU A 99 9.66 20.21 4.93
N THR A 100 10.42 19.47 4.13
CA THR A 100 10.49 19.64 2.68
C THR A 100 9.24 19.10 1.98
N GLU A 101 8.57 19.95 1.19
CA GLU A 101 7.40 19.55 0.38
C GLU A 101 7.73 18.50 -0.68
N LEU A 102 8.87 18.64 -1.37
CA LEU A 102 9.36 17.68 -2.35
C LEU A 102 9.45 16.28 -1.73
N THR A 103 10.06 16.16 -0.54
CA THR A 103 10.22 14.88 0.15
C THR A 103 8.86 14.30 0.58
N ARG A 104 7.95 15.13 1.11
CA ARG A 104 6.59 14.68 1.46
C ARG A 104 5.82 14.19 0.23
N PHE A 105 5.97 14.86 -0.91
CA PHE A 105 5.37 14.44 -2.17
C PHE A 105 5.91 13.08 -2.63
N VAL A 106 7.24 12.90 -2.63
CA VAL A 106 7.86 11.63 -3.03
C VAL A 106 7.39 10.49 -2.15
N ILE A 107 7.37 10.68 -0.83
CA ILE A 107 6.87 9.67 0.12
C ILE A 107 5.41 9.35 -0.18
N GLY A 108 4.54 10.35 -0.32
CA GLY A 108 3.12 10.14 -0.58
C GLY A 108 2.86 9.37 -1.88
N VAL A 109 3.50 9.79 -2.97
CA VAL A 109 3.31 9.15 -4.28
C VAL A 109 3.84 7.72 -4.29
N VAL A 110 5.05 7.48 -3.76
CA VAL A 110 5.63 6.13 -3.73
C VAL A 110 4.78 5.19 -2.87
N SER A 111 4.26 5.67 -1.73
CA SER A 111 3.43 4.87 -0.83
C SER A 111 2.10 4.44 -1.47
N ILE A 112 1.48 5.32 -2.26
CA ILE A 112 0.23 5.00 -2.96
C ILE A 112 0.48 4.13 -4.20
N ALA A 113 1.60 4.33 -4.90
CA ALA A 113 1.96 3.52 -6.07
C ALA A 113 2.20 2.03 -5.72
N GLN A 114 2.46 1.74 -4.45
CA GLN A 114 2.67 0.39 -3.94
C GLN A 114 1.33 -0.30 -3.65
N ILE A 115 0.85 -1.07 -4.62
CA ILE A 115 -0.36 -1.90 -4.48
C ILE A 115 -0.18 -3.06 -3.46
N ILE A 116 1.07 -3.41 -3.13
CA ILE A 116 1.41 -4.59 -2.31
C ILE A 116 1.95 -4.13 -0.95
N TYR A 117 1.13 -4.28 0.09
CA TYR A 117 1.49 -4.04 1.50
C TYR A 117 0.89 -5.12 2.41
N LEU A 118 1.41 -5.24 3.63
CA LEU A 118 1.15 -6.34 4.54
C LEU A 118 -0.31 -6.40 4.99
N SER A 119 -0.98 -5.27 5.21
CA SER A 119 -2.38 -5.26 5.63
C SER A 119 -3.36 -5.80 4.56
N GLU A 120 -3.08 -5.60 3.26
CA GLU A 120 -3.89 -6.16 2.15
C GLU A 120 -3.55 -7.63 1.87
N VAL A 121 -2.26 -7.90 1.69
CA VAL A 121 -1.79 -9.21 1.20
C VAL A 121 -1.67 -10.22 2.34
N GLY A 122 -1.54 -9.77 3.59
CA GLY A 122 -1.46 -10.64 4.76
C GLY A 122 -2.68 -11.55 4.91
N VAL A 123 -3.90 -11.00 4.80
CA VAL A 123 -5.14 -11.81 4.85
C VAL A 123 -5.26 -12.71 3.61
N LEU A 124 -4.79 -12.24 2.45
CA LEU A 124 -4.78 -13.01 1.22
C LEU A 124 -3.87 -14.23 1.34
N ILE A 125 -2.66 -14.10 1.88
CA ILE A 125 -1.72 -15.21 2.11
C ILE A 125 -2.32 -16.23 3.08
N LEU A 126 -2.95 -15.76 4.17
CA LEU A 126 -3.60 -16.64 5.15
C LEU A 126 -4.75 -17.46 4.55
N LYS A 127 -5.44 -16.92 3.53
CA LYS A 127 -6.60 -17.58 2.89
C LYS A 127 -6.28 -18.26 1.55
N SER A 128 -5.13 -17.98 0.94
CA SER A 128 -4.80 -18.41 -0.42
C SER A 128 -3.81 -19.58 -0.45
N LYS A 129 -3.91 -20.42 -1.49
CA LYS A 129 -2.91 -21.47 -1.79
C LYS A 129 -1.61 -20.93 -2.39
N ILE A 130 -1.55 -19.62 -2.62
CA ILE A 130 -0.35 -18.93 -3.11
C ILE A 130 0.68 -18.95 -1.97
N ARG A 131 1.69 -19.81 -2.08
CA ARG A 131 2.79 -19.95 -1.12
C ARG A 131 3.80 -18.82 -1.30
N LEU A 132 3.39 -17.57 -1.11
CA LEU A 132 4.34 -16.45 -1.04
C LEU A 132 4.81 -16.30 0.40
N ASN A 133 6.13 -16.29 0.59
CA ASN A 133 6.73 -16.01 1.89
C ASN A 133 6.69 -14.50 2.17
N ILE A 134 6.57 -14.10 3.45
CA ILE A 134 6.63 -12.69 3.88
C ILE A 134 7.91 -12.02 3.36
N LEU A 135 9.03 -12.75 3.35
CA LEU A 135 10.31 -12.27 2.80
C LEU A 135 10.24 -11.99 1.30
N GLU A 136 9.57 -12.83 0.51
CA GLU A 136 9.43 -12.62 -0.94
C GLU A 136 8.60 -11.37 -1.24
N ILE A 137 7.54 -11.15 -0.47
CA ILE A 137 6.68 -9.97 -0.59
C ILE A 137 7.47 -8.71 -0.21
N PHE A 138 8.29 -8.79 0.84
CA PHE A 138 9.17 -7.68 1.21
C PHE A 138 10.22 -7.38 0.13
N ILE A 139 10.80 -8.40 -0.51
CA ILE A 139 11.73 -8.19 -1.63
C ILE A 139 11.02 -7.54 -2.82
N VAL A 140 9.82 -7.98 -3.17
CA VAL A 140 9.01 -7.35 -4.23
C VAL A 140 8.69 -5.90 -3.89
N PHE A 141 8.40 -5.61 -2.61
CA PHE A 141 8.18 -4.25 -2.12
C PHE A 141 9.41 -3.35 -2.31
N LEU A 142 10.61 -3.84 -1.94
CA LEU A 142 11.86 -3.11 -2.15
C LEU A 142 12.14 -2.87 -3.63
N LEU A 143 11.95 -3.87 -4.49
CA LEU A 143 12.11 -3.72 -5.94
C LEU A 143 11.17 -2.65 -6.50
N ARG A 144 9.93 -2.59 -6.01
CA ARG A 144 8.98 -1.54 -6.41
C ARG A 144 9.43 -0.15 -5.98
N ILE A 145 10.01 0.01 -4.78
CA ILE A 145 10.64 1.28 -4.38
C ILE A 145 11.73 1.65 -5.37
N LEU A 146 12.64 0.73 -5.65
CA LEU A 146 13.78 1.00 -6.53
C LEU A 146 13.34 1.44 -7.93
N ILE A 147 12.27 0.85 -8.47
CA ILE A 147 11.75 1.20 -9.80
C ILE A 147 10.92 2.49 -9.78
N ALA A 148 10.07 2.69 -8.76
CA ALA A 148 9.17 3.85 -8.70
C ALA A 148 9.91 5.15 -8.35
N LEU A 149 10.89 5.06 -7.45
CA LEU A 149 11.53 6.24 -6.87
C LEU A 149 12.22 7.16 -7.90
N PRO A 150 12.95 6.66 -8.92
CA PRO A 150 13.52 7.53 -9.95
C PRO A 150 12.45 8.28 -10.75
N ILE A 151 11.37 7.60 -11.12
CA ILE A 151 10.27 8.19 -11.90
C ILE A 151 9.59 9.29 -11.07
N VAL A 152 9.28 9.00 -9.81
CA VAL A 152 8.65 9.95 -8.90
C VAL A 152 9.59 11.10 -8.57
N SER A 153 10.87 10.85 -8.34
CA SER A 153 11.86 11.89 -8.07
C SER A 153 11.99 12.85 -9.26
N LEU A 154 12.04 12.35 -10.50
CA LEU A 154 12.07 13.20 -11.69
C LEU A 154 10.85 14.13 -11.76
N ILE A 155 9.66 13.59 -11.51
CA ILE A 155 8.42 14.37 -11.48
C ILE A 155 8.45 15.39 -10.34
N ALA A 156 8.93 14.99 -9.16
CA ALA A 156 9.01 15.86 -7.99
C ALA A 156 9.95 17.05 -8.24
N HIS A 157 11.13 16.82 -8.80
CA HIS A 157 12.05 17.90 -9.18
C HIS A 157 11.51 18.80 -10.28
N TRP A 158 10.64 18.27 -11.15
CA TRP A 158 9.99 19.07 -12.18
C TRP A 158 8.88 19.97 -11.61
N ILE A 159 8.10 19.48 -10.64
CA ILE A 159 7.00 20.21 -10.00
C ILE A 159 7.53 21.24 -8.99
N TYR A 160 8.52 20.87 -8.17
CA TYR A 160 9.02 21.65 -7.04
C TYR A 160 10.34 22.39 -7.35
N ARG A 161 10.53 22.80 -8.61
CA ARG A 161 11.69 23.55 -9.06
C ARG A 161 11.64 25.02 -8.65
#